data_AF-A0A2I0SAN0-F1
#
_entry.id   AF-A0A2I0SAN0-F1
#
_cell.length_a   1.000
_cell.length_b   1.000
_cell.length_c   1.000
_cell.angle_alpha   90.00
_cell.angle_beta   90.00
_cell.angle_gamma   90.00
#
_symmetry.space_group_name_H-M   'P 1'
#
loop_
_entity.id
_entity.type
_entity.pdbx_description
1 polymer ?
#
loop_
_entity_poly.entity_id
_entity_poly.type
_entity_poly.pdbx_seq_one_letter_code
_entity_poly.pdbx_strand_id
1 'polypeptide(L)'
;PGLEVSKQAAADHRLAFDLDALPGAVHRVSVLLALPTGVGGPVRFGAVAAPFVAVTGLDGLEVASYTLTGLDTESAVVALELYRRQGAWKVRAVGQGYAGGLAELLTDQGLPEARQLAGSINEAVAQGLARSVAAPPPRTPDTDRSRQAAASAPGPEQPYAGPGTAAGAVPPQQTP
;
A
#
# COMPACT_ATOMS: atom_id res chain seq x y z
N PRO A 1 9.15 17.01 -1.26
CA PRO A 1 7.71 16.64 -1.25
C PRO A 1 7.56 15.12 -1.15
N GLY A 2 7.57 14.62 0.09
CA GLY A 2 7.45 13.19 0.41
C GLY A 2 6.03 12.89 0.86
N LEU A 3 5.36 11.96 0.19
CA LEU A 3 4.02 11.49 0.53
C LEU A 3 4.18 10.31 1.51
N GLU A 4 4.01 10.56 2.80
CA GLU A 4 3.90 9.48 3.79
C GLU A 4 2.41 9.12 3.93
N VAL A 5 2.03 7.95 3.43
CA VAL A 5 0.66 7.44 3.53
C VAL A 5 0.57 6.56 4.78
N SER A 6 -0.17 7.04 5.78
CA SER A 6 -0.45 6.34 7.03
C SER A 6 -1.04 4.96 6.76
N LYS A 7 -0.58 3.94 7.48
CA LYS A 7 -0.95 2.51 7.32
C LYS A 7 -2.47 2.23 7.35
N GLN A 8 -3.30 3.18 7.80
CA GLN A 8 -4.77 3.05 7.80
C GLN A 8 -5.40 3.27 6.41
N ALA A 9 -4.75 4.04 5.52
CA ALA A 9 -5.17 4.21 4.13
C ALA A 9 -4.80 3.00 3.25
N ALA A 10 -4.26 1.93 3.84
CA ALA A 10 -3.91 0.69 3.14
C ALA A 10 -5.13 -0.14 2.69
N ALA A 11 -6.36 0.25 3.05
CA ALA A 11 -7.58 -0.42 2.62
C ALA A 11 -8.23 0.18 1.35
N ASP A 12 -7.90 1.42 0.98
CA ASP A 12 -8.55 2.12 -0.14
C ASP A 12 -7.56 2.33 -1.30
N HIS A 13 -7.79 1.63 -2.41
CA HIS A 13 -7.00 1.84 -3.62
C HIS A 13 -7.30 3.23 -4.22
N ARG A 14 -6.30 4.11 -4.29
CA ARG A 14 -6.42 5.45 -4.88
C ARG A 14 -5.62 5.56 -6.17
N LEU A 15 -6.28 6.03 -7.23
CA LEU A 15 -5.68 6.36 -8.51
C LEU A 15 -5.79 7.87 -8.75
N ALA A 16 -4.69 8.50 -9.14
CA ALA A 16 -4.65 9.91 -9.52
C ALA A 16 -4.35 10.02 -11.01
N PHE A 17 -5.12 10.88 -11.71
CA PHE A 17 -4.97 11.10 -13.14
C PHE A 17 -4.73 12.59 -13.40
N ASP A 18 -3.63 12.92 -14.06
CA ASP A 18 -3.47 14.22 -14.70
C ASP A 18 -4.04 14.12 -16.11
N LEU A 19 -5.28 14.59 -16.26
CA LEU A 19 -6.01 14.49 -17.52
C LEU A 19 -5.59 15.56 -18.55
N ASP A 20 -4.88 16.60 -18.11
CA ASP A 20 -4.36 17.66 -18.98
C ASP A 20 -2.99 17.26 -19.58
N ALA A 21 -2.25 16.39 -18.88
CA ALA A 21 -1.03 15.78 -19.41
C ALA A 21 -1.28 14.70 -20.49
N LEU A 22 -2.52 14.24 -20.66
CA LEU A 22 -2.85 13.23 -21.67
C LEU A 22 -2.74 13.82 -23.10
N PRO A 23 -2.12 13.10 -24.05
CA PRO A 23 -2.09 13.52 -25.45
C PRO A 23 -3.49 13.76 -25.99
N GLY A 24 -3.64 14.73 -26.91
CA GLY A 24 -4.94 15.09 -27.48
C GLY A 24 -5.69 13.94 -28.18
N ALA A 25 -4.98 12.88 -28.58
CA ALA A 25 -5.56 11.67 -29.15
C ALA A 25 -6.21 10.74 -28.12
N VAL A 26 -5.98 10.94 -26.82
CA VAL A 26 -6.62 10.17 -25.75
C VAL A 26 -7.98 10.80 -25.43
N HIS A 27 -9.04 10.07 -25.74
CA HIS A 27 -10.42 10.53 -25.51
C HIS A 27 -11.12 9.76 -24.38
N ARG A 28 -10.49 8.71 -23.85
CA ARG A 28 -11.06 7.85 -22.81
C ARG A 28 -9.98 7.17 -21.98
N VAL A 29 -10.25 7.06 -20.67
CA VAL A 29 -9.48 6.26 -19.71
C VAL A 29 -10.47 5.36 -18.98
N SER A 30 -10.31 4.04 -19.12
CA SER A 30 -11.13 3.04 -18.43
C SER A 30 -10.45 2.62 -17.12
N VAL A 31 -11.18 2.63 -16.01
CA VAL A 31 -10.72 2.08 -14.74
C VAL A 31 -11.36 0.71 -14.55
N LEU A 32 -10.50 -0.28 -14.33
CA LEU A 32 -10.86 -1.69 -14.32
C LEU A 32 -10.55 -2.26 -12.94
N LEU A 33 -11.42 -3.13 -12.44
CA LEU A 33 -11.19 -3.90 -11.22
C LEU A 33 -11.21 -5.38 -11.57
N ALA A 34 -10.28 -6.16 -11.02
CA ALA A 34 -10.26 -7.60 -11.19
C ALA A 34 -9.78 -8.28 -9.91
N LEU A 35 -10.39 -9.42 -9.59
CA LEU A 35 -9.97 -10.26 -8.48
C LEU A 35 -8.78 -11.11 -8.92
N PRO A 36 -7.66 -11.10 -8.18
CA PRO A 36 -6.48 -11.85 -8.54
C PRO A 36 -6.73 -13.36 -8.42
N THR A 37 -6.21 -14.11 -9.38
CA THR A 37 -6.35 -15.58 -9.41
C THR A 37 -5.17 -16.26 -8.71
N GLY A 38 -5.41 -17.40 -8.05
CA GLY A 38 -4.35 -18.25 -7.50
C GLY A 38 -3.68 -17.77 -6.21
N VAL A 39 -4.19 -16.70 -5.57
CA VAL A 39 -3.59 -16.09 -4.37
C VAL A 39 -4.38 -16.32 -3.07
N GLY A 40 -5.33 -17.26 -3.06
CA GLY A 40 -6.08 -17.62 -1.86
C GLY A 40 -7.19 -16.64 -1.44
N GLY A 41 -7.66 -15.79 -2.35
CA GLY A 41 -8.74 -14.83 -2.13
C GLY A 41 -10.07 -15.20 -2.82
N PRO A 42 -11.08 -14.32 -2.72
CA PRO A 42 -12.34 -14.46 -3.41
C PRO A 42 -12.13 -14.54 -4.93
N VAL A 43 -12.84 -15.46 -5.59
CA VAL A 43 -12.73 -15.71 -7.03
C VAL A 43 -13.79 -15.00 -7.86
N ARG A 44 -14.81 -14.42 -7.21
CA ARG A 44 -15.94 -13.73 -7.85
C ARG A 44 -16.45 -12.60 -6.97
N PHE A 45 -16.96 -11.54 -7.60
CA PHE A 45 -17.43 -10.34 -6.91
C PHE A 45 -18.68 -10.58 -6.05
N GLY A 46 -19.50 -11.58 -6.37
CA GLY A 46 -20.63 -11.97 -5.52
C GLY A 46 -20.25 -12.57 -4.16
N ALA A 47 -18.97 -12.88 -3.94
CA ALA A 47 -18.45 -13.37 -2.66
C ALA A 47 -17.80 -12.26 -1.80
N VAL A 48 -17.84 -11.01 -2.25
CA VAL A 48 -17.28 -9.85 -1.51
C VAL A 48 -18.32 -8.75 -1.38
N ALA A 49 -18.05 -7.77 -0.50
CA ALA A 49 -18.84 -6.55 -0.48
C ALA A 49 -18.74 -5.84 -1.85
N ALA A 50 -19.88 -5.31 -2.31
CA ALA A 50 -19.96 -4.60 -3.57
C ALA A 50 -18.92 -3.45 -3.61
N PRO A 51 -18.06 -3.39 -4.65
CA PRO A 51 -17.04 -2.35 -4.72
C PRO A 51 -17.68 -0.96 -4.77
N PHE A 52 -17.14 -0.04 -3.98
CA PHE A 52 -17.51 1.37 -4.00
C PHE A 52 -16.44 2.18 -4.72
N VAL A 53 -16.86 3.14 -5.54
CA VAL A 53 -15.96 4.01 -6.30
C VAL A 53 -16.36 5.46 -6.05
N ALA A 54 -15.38 6.30 -5.73
CA ALA A 54 -15.53 7.74 -5.64
C ALA A 54 -14.47 8.43 -6.50
N VAL A 55 -14.90 9.48 -7.19
CA VAL A 55 -14.05 10.36 -7.99
C VAL A 55 -14.10 11.74 -7.36
N THR A 56 -12.95 12.28 -7.04
CA THR A 56 -12.81 13.63 -6.47
C THR A 56 -11.96 14.50 -7.38
N GLY A 57 -12.22 15.81 -7.34
CA GLY A 57 -11.32 16.81 -7.90
C GLY A 57 -10.03 16.91 -7.08
N LEU A 58 -9.06 17.66 -7.60
CA LEU A 58 -7.80 17.94 -6.88
C LEU A 58 -8.03 18.78 -5.62
N ASP A 59 -9.12 19.53 -5.57
CA ASP A 59 -9.62 20.27 -4.41
C ASP A 59 -10.29 19.38 -3.36
N GLY A 60 -10.43 18.08 -3.63
CA GLY A 60 -11.08 17.11 -2.76
C GLY A 60 -12.61 17.11 -2.86
N LEU A 61 -13.20 17.95 -3.71
CA LEU A 61 -14.65 17.94 -3.92
C LEU A 61 -15.07 16.69 -4.70
N GLU A 62 -16.12 16.02 -4.22
CA GLU A 62 -16.67 14.85 -4.90
C GLU A 62 -17.27 15.24 -6.25
N VAL A 63 -16.81 14.57 -7.30
CA VAL A 63 -17.33 14.69 -8.66
C VAL A 63 -18.42 13.65 -8.89
N ALA A 64 -18.21 12.42 -8.42
CA ALA A 64 -19.17 11.34 -8.49
C ALA A 64 -18.80 10.22 -7.51
N SER A 65 -19.80 9.51 -6.98
CA SER A 65 -19.60 8.26 -6.27
C SER A 65 -20.72 7.27 -6.59
N TYR A 66 -20.41 5.97 -6.55
CA TYR A 66 -21.37 4.90 -6.80
C TYR A 66 -20.85 3.54 -6.32
N THR A 67 -21.78 2.63 -6.06
CA THR A 67 -21.49 1.23 -5.71
C THR A 67 -21.78 0.32 -6.90
N LEU A 68 -20.85 -0.57 -7.21
CA LEU A 68 -20.98 -1.59 -8.27
C LEU A 68 -21.85 -2.74 -7.77
N THR A 69 -23.15 -2.66 -8.04
CA THR A 69 -24.14 -3.68 -7.66
C THR A 69 -24.40 -4.67 -8.80
N GLY A 70 -25.05 -5.80 -8.49
CA GLY A 70 -25.45 -6.79 -9.50
C GLY A 70 -24.32 -7.69 -10.01
N LEU A 71 -23.15 -7.64 -9.38
CA LEU A 71 -22.07 -8.58 -9.64
C LEU A 71 -22.28 -9.87 -8.82
N ASP A 72 -22.18 -11.01 -9.48
CA ASP A 72 -22.29 -12.33 -8.87
C ASP A 72 -21.15 -13.26 -9.30
N THR A 73 -21.16 -13.71 -10.55
CA THR A 73 -20.17 -14.67 -11.09
C THR A 73 -18.91 -14.00 -11.63
N GLU A 74 -18.94 -12.69 -11.78
CA GLU A 74 -17.91 -11.91 -12.44
C GLU A 74 -16.66 -11.81 -11.58
N SER A 75 -15.49 -11.90 -12.21
CA SER A 75 -14.19 -11.75 -11.55
C SER A 75 -13.43 -10.51 -12.05
N ALA A 76 -13.95 -9.83 -13.06
CA ALA A 76 -13.47 -8.53 -13.53
C ALA A 76 -14.65 -7.60 -13.85
N VAL A 77 -14.44 -6.28 -13.75
CA VAL A 77 -15.47 -5.27 -14.02
C VAL A 77 -14.83 -3.97 -14.53
N VAL A 78 -15.46 -3.34 -15.52
CA VAL A 78 -15.16 -1.95 -15.89
C VAL A 78 -15.90 -1.06 -14.89
N ALA A 79 -15.16 -0.44 -13.98
CA ALA A 79 -15.72 0.35 -12.90
C ALA A 79 -16.29 1.68 -13.42
N LEU A 80 -15.44 2.50 -14.04
CA LEU A 80 -15.81 3.76 -14.69
C LEU A 80 -14.98 4.02 -15.93
N GLU A 81 -15.44 4.99 -16.69
CA GLU A 81 -14.68 5.65 -17.74
C GLU A 81 -14.60 7.15 -17.45
N LEU A 82 -13.41 7.71 -17.62
CA LEU A 82 -13.19 9.14 -17.82
C LEU A 82 -13.17 9.35 -19.32
N TYR A 83 -14.01 10.22 -19.87
CA TYR A 83 -14.10 10.44 -21.31
C TYR A 83 -14.21 11.91 -21.66
N ARG A 84 -13.72 12.28 -22.84
CA ARG A 84 -13.72 13.65 -23.32
C ARG A 84 -14.94 13.93 -24.18
N ARG A 85 -15.72 14.95 -23.81
CA ARG A 85 -16.89 15.42 -24.57
C ARG A 85 -16.81 16.93 -24.71
N GLN A 86 -16.80 17.43 -25.95
CA GLN A 86 -16.71 18.86 -26.26
C GLN A 86 -15.54 19.56 -25.55
N GLY A 87 -14.37 18.92 -25.54
CA GLY A 87 -13.16 19.48 -24.93
C GLY A 87 -13.01 19.25 -23.43
N ALA A 88 -14.10 18.94 -22.70
CA ALA A 88 -14.09 18.70 -21.26
C ALA A 88 -14.09 17.22 -20.90
N TRP A 89 -13.40 16.86 -19.83
CA TRP A 89 -13.44 15.52 -19.23
C TRP A 89 -14.73 15.31 -18.43
N LYS A 90 -15.29 14.11 -18.51
CA LYS A 90 -16.51 13.67 -17.85
C LYS A 90 -16.29 12.28 -17.27
N VAL A 91 -17.02 11.98 -16.19
CA VAL A 91 -17.02 10.66 -15.55
C VAL A 91 -18.29 9.92 -15.97
N ARG A 92 -18.16 8.63 -16.25
CA ARG A 92 -19.28 7.71 -16.46
C ARG A 92 -19.08 6.48 -15.59
N ALA A 93 -20.07 6.17 -14.75
CA ALA A 93 -20.17 4.84 -14.13
C ALA A 93 -20.55 3.81 -15.19
N VAL A 94 -19.84 2.67 -15.22
CA VAL A 94 -20.08 1.61 -16.22
C VAL A 94 -20.63 0.36 -15.57
N GLY A 95 -19.88 -0.27 -14.67
CA GLY A 95 -20.30 -1.47 -13.93
C GLY A 95 -20.51 -2.73 -14.77
N GLN A 96 -19.92 -2.80 -15.96
CA GLN A 96 -19.98 -3.99 -16.80
C GLN A 96 -19.02 -5.05 -16.26
N GLY A 97 -19.58 -6.14 -15.73
CA GLY A 97 -18.82 -7.27 -15.22
C GLY A 97 -18.54 -8.34 -16.27
N TYR A 98 -17.51 -9.15 -16.01
CA TYR A 98 -17.01 -10.21 -16.89
C TYR A 98 -16.78 -11.50 -16.09
N ALA A 99 -17.54 -12.54 -16.43
CA ALA A 99 -17.41 -13.86 -15.84
C ALA A 99 -16.14 -14.57 -16.32
N GLY A 100 -15.70 -14.35 -17.56
CA GLY A 100 -14.40 -14.80 -18.08
C GLY A 100 -13.21 -14.00 -17.56
N GLY A 101 -13.45 -13.06 -16.63
CA GLY A 101 -12.43 -12.37 -15.86
C GLY A 101 -11.57 -11.43 -16.67
N LEU A 102 -10.33 -11.21 -16.19
CA LEU A 102 -9.44 -10.18 -16.75
C LEU A 102 -9.13 -10.42 -18.23
N ALA A 103 -8.96 -11.66 -18.67
CA ALA A 103 -8.65 -11.95 -20.08
C ALA A 103 -9.80 -11.55 -21.03
N GLU A 104 -11.04 -11.85 -20.65
CA GLU A 104 -12.23 -11.44 -21.42
C GLU A 104 -12.36 -9.92 -21.43
N LEU A 105 -12.22 -9.29 -20.26
CA LEU A 105 -12.28 -7.83 -20.13
C LEU A 105 -11.25 -7.15 -21.04
N LEU A 106 -9.97 -7.56 -20.98
CA LEU A 106 -8.92 -6.94 -21.79
C LEU A 106 -9.13 -7.17 -23.29
N THR A 107 -9.78 -8.28 -23.66
CA THR A 107 -10.17 -8.55 -25.06
C THR A 107 -11.22 -7.54 -25.53
N ASP A 108 -12.24 -7.26 -24.71
CA ASP A 108 -13.27 -6.26 -25.02
C ASP A 108 -12.70 -4.83 -25.06
N GLN A 109 -11.67 -4.55 -24.25
CA GLN A 109 -10.90 -3.30 -24.35
C GLN A 109 -10.04 -3.19 -25.62
N GLY A 110 -9.99 -4.24 -26.45
CA GLY A 110 -9.24 -4.27 -27.71
C GLY A 110 -7.73 -4.39 -27.54
N LEU A 111 -7.26 -4.89 -26.39
CA LEU A 111 -5.84 -5.04 -26.14
C LEU A 111 -5.27 -6.28 -26.87
N PRO A 112 -4.11 -6.15 -27.54
CA PRO A 112 -3.47 -7.29 -28.19
C PRO A 112 -3.04 -8.30 -27.13
N GLU A 113 -3.06 -9.59 -27.50
CA GLU A 113 -2.59 -10.69 -26.64
C GLU A 113 -3.24 -10.69 -25.23
N ALA A 114 -4.50 -10.23 -25.14
CA ALA A 114 -5.20 -9.99 -23.88
C ALA A 114 -5.10 -11.13 -22.85
N ARG A 115 -5.17 -12.40 -23.30
CA ARG A 115 -5.00 -13.57 -22.43
C ARG A 115 -3.59 -13.66 -21.81
N GLN A 116 -2.55 -13.44 -22.61
CA GLN A 116 -1.17 -13.46 -22.13
C GLN A 116 -0.89 -12.28 -21.21
N LEU A 117 -1.40 -11.10 -21.55
CA LEU A 117 -1.31 -9.92 -20.69
C LEU A 117 -2.00 -10.16 -19.33
N ALA A 118 -3.22 -10.73 -19.34
CA ALA A 118 -3.92 -11.09 -18.12
C ALA A 118 -3.14 -12.10 -17.26
N GLY A 119 -2.52 -13.11 -17.89
CA GLY A 119 -1.64 -14.06 -17.19
C GLY A 119 -0.45 -13.37 -16.53
N SER A 120 0.23 -12.49 -17.26
CA SER A 120 1.38 -11.73 -16.77
C SER A 120 1.01 -10.82 -15.59
N ILE A 121 -0.15 -10.16 -15.65
CA ILE A 121 -0.67 -9.33 -14.54
C ILE A 121 -0.93 -10.19 -13.30
N ASN A 122 -1.62 -11.31 -13.45
CA ASN A 122 -1.92 -12.21 -12.32
C ASN A 122 -0.63 -12.75 -11.67
N GLU A 123 0.35 -13.14 -12.47
CA GLU A 123 1.64 -13.60 -11.97
C GLU A 123 2.37 -12.48 -11.20
N ALA A 124 2.44 -11.28 -11.75
CA ALA A 124 3.05 -10.13 -11.09
C ALA A 124 2.37 -9.81 -9.74
N VAL A 125 1.04 -9.90 -9.69
CA VAL A 125 0.27 -9.73 -8.44
C VAL A 125 0.59 -10.84 -7.44
N ALA A 126 0.60 -12.10 -7.86
CA ALA A 126 0.93 -13.23 -7.00
C ALA A 126 2.34 -13.12 -6.40
N GLN A 127 3.33 -12.75 -7.22
CA GLN A 127 4.70 -12.48 -6.77
C GLN A 127 4.78 -11.29 -5.81
N GLY A 128 4.02 -10.22 -6.07
CA GLY A 128 3.92 -9.06 -5.19
C GLY A 128 3.35 -9.42 -3.81
N LEU A 129 2.31 -10.25 -3.79
CA LEU A 129 1.68 -10.72 -2.56
C LEU A 129 2.62 -11.64 -1.77
N ALA A 130 3.28 -12.58 -2.44
CA ALA A 130 4.25 -13.49 -1.82
C ALA A 130 5.41 -12.73 -1.16
N ARG A 131 5.95 -11.69 -1.83
CA ARG A 131 7.00 -10.82 -1.26
C ARG A 131 6.52 -10.04 -0.04
N SER A 132 5.26 -9.62 -0.04
CA SER A 132 4.67 -8.88 1.08
C SER A 132 4.44 -9.78 2.32
N VAL A 133 4.26 -11.09 2.10
CA VAL A 133 4.03 -12.10 3.16
C VAL A 133 5.34 -12.71 3.69
N ALA A 134 6.42 -12.75 2.89
CA ALA A 134 7.71 -13.28 3.33
C ALA A 134 8.32 -12.42 4.45
N ALA A 135 8.45 -13.00 5.65
CA ALA A 135 9.11 -12.35 6.79
C ALA A 135 10.59 -12.04 6.46
N PRO A 136 11.16 -10.93 6.97
CA PRO A 136 12.59 -10.68 6.82
C PRO A 136 13.39 -11.84 7.42
N PRO A 137 14.51 -12.25 6.81
CA PRO A 137 15.33 -13.33 7.35
C PRO A 137 15.69 -13.00 8.81
N PRO A 138 15.68 -13.99 9.72
CA PRO A 138 16.04 -13.76 11.11
C PRO A 138 17.44 -13.14 11.15
N ARG A 139 17.55 -11.92 11.68
CA ARG A 139 18.85 -11.34 12.00
C ARG A 139 19.49 -12.27 13.02
N THR A 140 20.57 -12.94 12.65
CA THR A 140 21.40 -13.67 13.61
C THR A 140 21.80 -12.69 14.70
N PRO A 141 21.56 -12.97 15.99
CA PRO A 141 21.98 -12.09 17.05
C PRO A 141 23.51 -11.97 17.01
N ASP A 142 23.97 -10.76 16.72
CA ASP A 142 25.36 -10.33 16.88
C ASP A 142 25.71 -10.52 18.36
N THR A 143 26.41 -11.62 18.65
CA THR A 143 26.73 -12.09 20.01
C THR A 143 28.11 -11.61 20.45
N ASP A 144 28.60 -10.49 19.91
CA ASP A 144 29.96 -10.02 20.21
C ASP A 144 30.05 -8.51 20.52
N ARG A 145 29.31 -8.05 21.53
CA ARG A 145 29.62 -6.76 22.19
C ARG A 145 29.48 -6.71 23.72
N SER A 146 29.07 -7.80 24.37
CA SER A 146 28.80 -7.77 25.82
C SER A 146 29.85 -8.49 26.69
N ARG A 147 31.02 -8.86 26.14
CA ARG A 147 32.04 -9.61 26.90
C ARG A 147 33.44 -8.97 26.92
N GLN A 148 33.51 -7.66 27.10
CA GLN A 148 34.76 -7.03 27.54
C GLN A 148 34.51 -5.97 28.61
N ALA A 149 33.68 -6.35 29.59
CA ALA A 149 33.73 -5.79 30.93
C ALA A 149 34.14 -6.92 31.89
N ALA A 150 35.22 -6.67 32.65
CA ALA A 150 35.76 -7.42 33.79
C ALA A 150 36.73 -8.59 33.54
N ALA A 151 38.04 -8.29 33.65
CA ALA A 151 39.13 -9.07 34.27
C ALA A 151 40.46 -8.38 33.86
N SER A 152 41.39 -7.91 34.70
CA SER A 152 41.72 -8.11 36.11
C SER A 152 42.68 -6.98 36.57
N ALA A 153 42.66 -6.62 37.86
CA ALA A 153 43.74 -5.87 38.54
C ALA A 153 44.97 -6.79 38.80
N PRO A 154 46.21 -6.29 39.03
CA PRO A 154 46.62 -5.69 40.32
C PRO A 154 47.61 -4.48 40.23
N GLY A 155 47.81 -3.75 41.35
CA GLY A 155 48.71 -2.58 41.53
C GLY A 155 50.23 -2.92 41.53
N PRO A 156 51.18 -1.98 41.84
CA PRO A 156 51.14 -1.06 42.99
C PRO A 156 51.76 0.37 42.81
N GLU A 157 51.69 1.18 43.89
CA GLU A 157 52.57 2.33 44.30
C GLU A 157 52.60 3.62 43.42
N GLN A 158 52.60 4.88 43.90
CA GLN A 158 53.06 5.55 45.13
C GLN A 158 52.52 7.04 45.18
N PRO A 159 52.84 7.92 46.16
CA PRO A 159 51.87 8.82 46.82
C PRO A 159 52.14 10.34 46.66
N TYR A 160 51.13 11.21 46.86
CA TYR A 160 51.35 12.54 47.47
C TYR A 160 50.06 13.29 47.93
N ALA A 161 50.11 13.73 49.20
CA ALA A 161 49.52 14.90 49.89
C ALA A 161 48.11 15.46 49.57
N GLY A 162 47.27 15.58 50.61
CA GLY A 162 46.03 16.39 50.65
C GLY A 162 46.29 17.89 50.95
N PRO A 163 45.39 18.66 51.63
CA PRO A 163 44.00 18.40 52.05
C PRO A 163 43.00 19.56 51.75
N GLY A 164 41.72 19.38 52.12
CA GLY A 164 40.70 20.45 52.28
C GLY A 164 39.67 20.52 51.15
N THR A 165 38.35 20.69 51.34
CA THR A 165 37.58 21.16 52.50
C THR A 165 36.09 20.86 52.26
N ALA A 166 35.43 20.40 53.32
CA ALA A 166 34.11 20.79 53.84
C ALA A 166 32.79 20.69 53.02
N ALA A 167 31.77 20.31 53.82
CA ALA A 167 30.31 20.55 53.73
C ALA A 167 29.54 19.64 52.77
N GLY A 168 28.69 18.71 53.24
CA GLY A 168 27.52 18.89 54.13
C GLY A 168 26.26 18.85 53.23
N ALA A 169 25.12 18.24 53.53
CA ALA A 169 24.63 17.43 54.63
C ALA A 169 23.47 16.56 54.08
N VAL A 170 23.20 15.50 54.85
CA VAL A 170 22.17 14.44 54.81
C VAL A 170 20.75 14.77 54.26
N PRO A 171 20.06 13.78 53.63
CA PRO A 171 18.60 13.74 53.33
C PRO A 171 17.81 13.23 54.60
N PRO A 172 16.51 12.81 54.62
CA PRO A 172 15.57 12.45 53.55
C PRO A 172 14.03 12.65 53.82
N GLN A 173 13.20 12.06 52.92
CA GLN A 173 11.87 11.42 53.12
C GLN A 173 10.58 12.26 53.35
N GLN A 174 9.60 12.18 52.43
CA GLN A 174 8.35 11.38 52.42
C GLN A 174 7.13 12.12 53.03
N THR A 175 6.18 12.61 52.20
CA THR A 175 4.79 12.10 51.93
C THR A 175 3.82 12.19 53.12
N PRO A 176 2.49 12.37 52.91
CA PRO A 176 1.66 11.99 51.75
C PRO A 176 1.25 13.13 50.80
#